data_AF-A0A963SY50-F1
#
_entry.id   AF-A0A963SY50-F1
#
_cell.length_a   1.000
_cell.length_b   1.000
_cell.length_c   1.000
_cell.angle_alpha   90.00
_cell.angle_beta   90.00
_cell.angle_gamma   90.00
#
_symmetry.space_group_name_H-M   'P 1'
#
loop_
_entity.id
_entity.type
_entity.pdbx_description
1 polymer ?
#
loop_
_entity_poly.entity_id
_entity_poly.type
_entity_poly.pdbx_seq_one_letter_code
_entity_poly.pdbx_strand_id
1 'polypeptide(L)'
;MITIEHSNSRIPERQYIFKVIFEDILGTEWKAVVNNSLEQETILYTTSAENSISIPDKLFSIPDQDWLHKNSMPLEPLEKIYLKKYQLSTHNNLEKIPVVYGNLKSSKYDFPIDIFGSCFFLITRYEENVTPAFDKHNRFPSSASLACREHFLERPLVNEYAYLLWQMLMKLNSGINQKKSKYRFYVSCDVDVPFDDSLWKKKFLFRKVAGDLLKRRSSVSAIQSIKKYL
;
A
#
# COMPACT_ATOMS: atom_id res chain seq x y z
N MET A 1 20.85 7.28 -8.88
CA MET A 1 20.23 5.93 -8.85
C MET A 1 20.50 5.26 -7.51
N ILE A 2 19.46 4.71 -6.89
CA ILE A 2 19.54 3.95 -5.63
C ILE A 2 19.80 2.48 -5.94
N THR A 3 20.70 1.84 -5.22
CA THR A 3 20.89 0.39 -5.27
C THR A 3 20.31 -0.23 -4.02
N ILE A 4 19.51 -1.28 -4.19
CA ILE A 4 18.88 -2.03 -3.10
C ILE A 4 19.43 -3.45 -3.16
N GLU A 5 20.26 -3.80 -2.20
CA GLU A 5 20.72 -5.16 -2.00
C GLU A 5 19.77 -5.91 -1.07
N HIS A 6 19.34 -7.09 -1.52
CA HIS A 6 18.38 -7.92 -0.79
C HIS A 6 18.69 -9.41 -0.98
N SER A 7 18.14 -10.24 -0.09
CA SER A 7 18.27 -11.69 -0.19
C SER A 7 17.56 -12.26 -1.43
N ASN A 8 17.89 -13.49 -1.82
CA ASN A 8 17.29 -14.15 -2.98
C ASN A 8 15.86 -14.67 -2.76
N SER A 9 15.26 -14.43 -1.60
CA SER A 9 13.88 -14.82 -1.32
C SER A 9 12.89 -13.81 -1.93
N ARG A 10 11.71 -14.28 -2.35
CA ARG A 10 10.54 -13.43 -2.68
C ARG A 10 10.83 -12.29 -3.66
N ILE A 11 11.63 -12.58 -4.67
CA ILE A 11 12.07 -11.59 -5.66
C ILE A 11 10.89 -10.86 -6.32
N PRO A 12 9.79 -11.53 -6.74
CA PRO A 12 8.64 -10.83 -7.32
C PRO A 12 7.99 -9.83 -6.35
N GLU A 13 7.77 -10.23 -5.10
CA GLU A 13 7.17 -9.39 -4.05
C GLU A 13 8.06 -8.19 -3.70
N ARG A 14 9.37 -8.42 -3.62
CA ARG A 14 10.37 -7.37 -3.42
C ARG A 14 10.41 -6.38 -4.57
N GLN A 15 10.49 -6.87 -5.81
CA GLN A 15 10.48 -6.02 -7.00
C GLN A 15 9.21 -5.16 -7.07
N TYR A 16 8.06 -5.76 -6.76
CA TYR A 16 6.80 -5.03 -6.67
C TYR A 16 6.89 -3.89 -5.64
N ILE A 17 7.30 -4.17 -4.41
CA ILE A 17 7.29 -3.13 -3.37
C ILE A 17 8.38 -2.07 -3.58
N PHE A 18 9.54 -2.45 -4.12
CA PHE A 18 10.57 -1.50 -4.51
C PHE A 18 10.06 -0.56 -5.59
N LYS A 19 9.37 -1.10 -6.61
CA LYS A 19 8.74 -0.28 -7.65
C LYS A 19 7.75 0.71 -7.05
N VAL A 20 6.82 0.25 -6.20
CA VAL A 20 5.82 1.13 -5.60
C VAL A 20 6.46 2.24 -4.77
N ILE A 21 7.45 1.92 -3.93
CA ILE A 21 8.09 2.93 -3.08
C ILE A 21 8.94 3.90 -3.90
N PHE A 22 9.85 3.40 -4.74
CA PHE A 22 10.82 4.24 -5.41
C PHE A 22 10.27 4.91 -6.66
N GLU A 23 9.52 4.19 -7.50
CA GLU A 23 9.00 4.73 -8.75
C GLU A 23 7.69 5.50 -8.51
N ASP A 24 6.71 4.89 -7.85
CA ASP A 24 5.36 5.48 -7.76
C ASP A 24 5.25 6.56 -6.67
N ILE A 25 5.85 6.34 -5.49
CA ILE A 25 5.76 7.27 -4.35
C ILE A 25 6.89 8.31 -4.36
N LEU A 26 8.16 7.86 -4.42
CA LEU A 26 9.31 8.76 -4.33
C LEU A 26 9.71 9.38 -5.68
N GLY A 27 9.37 8.72 -6.80
CA GLY A 27 9.73 9.18 -8.12
C GLY A 27 11.24 9.23 -8.36
N THR A 28 11.96 8.18 -7.96
CA THR A 28 13.41 8.05 -8.06
C THR A 28 13.84 6.79 -8.82
N GLU A 29 14.99 6.88 -9.48
CA GLU A 29 15.60 5.72 -10.15
C GLU A 29 16.21 4.76 -9.14
N TRP A 30 15.94 3.48 -9.32
CA TRP A 30 16.40 2.41 -8.45
C TRP A 30 16.85 1.20 -9.26
N LYS A 31 17.71 0.37 -8.66
CA LYS A 31 18.06 -0.97 -9.11
C LYS A 31 18.08 -1.92 -7.93
N ALA A 32 17.60 -3.14 -8.12
CA ALA A 32 17.70 -4.20 -7.14
C ALA A 32 18.83 -5.17 -7.51
N VAL A 33 19.60 -5.59 -6.51
CA VAL A 33 20.69 -6.54 -6.66
C VAL A 33 20.50 -7.65 -5.63
N VAL A 34 20.50 -8.89 -6.09
CA VAL A 34 20.44 -10.05 -5.19
C VAL A 34 21.80 -10.25 -4.56
N ASN A 35 21.84 -10.31 -3.23
CA ASN A 35 23.02 -10.64 -2.44
C ASN A 35 22.71 -11.85 -1.56
N ASN A 36 23.26 -13.01 -1.91
CA ASN A 36 23.02 -14.28 -1.21
C ASN A 36 23.62 -14.33 0.20
N SER A 37 24.50 -13.39 0.56
CA SER A 37 25.04 -13.28 1.92
C SER A 37 24.10 -12.55 2.88
N LEU A 38 23.05 -11.90 2.37
CA LEU A 38 22.03 -11.26 3.19
C LEU A 38 20.91 -12.27 3.50
N GLU A 39 20.56 -12.39 4.78
CA GLU A 39 19.45 -13.26 5.21
C GLU A 39 18.24 -12.47 5.73
N GLN A 40 18.45 -11.44 6.54
CA GLN A 40 17.40 -10.71 7.27
C GLN A 40 17.59 -9.18 7.24
N GLU A 41 18.22 -8.70 6.19
CA GLU A 41 18.62 -7.31 6.04
C GLU A 41 18.47 -6.87 4.59
N THR A 42 18.03 -5.63 4.41
CA THR A 42 18.07 -4.94 3.12
C THR A 42 19.02 -3.76 3.26
N ILE A 43 19.97 -3.65 2.32
CA ILE A 43 20.97 -2.59 2.30
C ILE A 43 20.67 -1.65 1.14
N LEU A 44 20.63 -0.35 1.42
CA LEU A 44 20.42 0.68 0.42
C LEU A 44 21.66 1.57 0.33
N TYR A 45 22.14 1.84 -0.87
CA TYR A 45 23.23 2.77 -1.10
C TYR A 45 23.10 3.45 -2.44
N THR A 46 23.96 4.43 -2.69
CA THR A 46 23.98 5.17 -3.95
C THR A 46 25.38 5.17 -4.50
N THR A 47 25.53 5.19 -5.83
CA THR A 47 26.85 5.16 -6.48
C THR A 47 27.74 6.35 -6.13
N SER A 48 27.14 7.43 -5.62
CA SER A 48 27.80 8.67 -5.23
C SER A 48 28.05 8.79 -3.72
N ALA A 49 27.60 7.83 -2.91
CA ALA A 49 27.75 7.87 -1.46
C ALA A 49 28.67 6.74 -0.98
N GLU A 50 29.56 7.05 -0.05
CA GLU A 50 30.41 6.04 0.63
C GLU A 50 29.62 5.23 1.67
N ASN A 51 28.48 5.76 2.12
CA ASN A 51 27.66 5.17 3.19
C ASN A 51 26.43 4.44 2.64
N SER A 52 26.03 3.38 3.33
CA SER A 52 24.79 2.64 3.11
C SER A 52 23.82 2.85 4.26
N ILE A 53 22.55 2.56 4.01
CA ILE A 53 21.50 2.38 5.02
C ILE A 53 21.20 0.89 5.13
N SER A 54 21.21 0.38 6.34
CA SER A 54 20.71 -0.94 6.66
C SER A 54 19.36 -0.88 7.37
N ILE A 55 18.40 -1.67 6.89
CA ILE A 55 17.11 -1.90 7.53
C ILE A 55 16.82 -3.40 7.65
N PRO A 56 16.06 -3.83 8.68
CA PRO A 56 15.69 -5.22 8.81
C PRO A 56 14.79 -5.66 7.67
N ASP A 57 14.88 -6.94 7.34
CA ASP A 57 14.05 -7.62 6.36
C ASP A 57 13.40 -8.80 7.06
N LYS A 58 12.20 -8.57 7.57
CA LYS A 58 11.54 -9.47 8.50
C LYS A 58 10.46 -10.27 7.81
N LEU A 59 9.61 -9.63 7.01
CA LEU A 59 8.50 -10.32 6.32
C LEU A 59 9.02 -11.25 5.22
N PHE A 60 9.89 -10.77 4.34
CA PHE A 60 10.34 -11.56 3.19
C PHE A 60 11.38 -12.64 3.55
N SER A 61 11.92 -12.59 4.77
CA SER A 61 12.81 -13.61 5.33
C SER A 61 12.06 -14.68 6.13
N ILE A 62 10.72 -14.63 6.14
CA ILE A 62 9.90 -15.68 6.75
C ILE A 62 10.03 -16.97 5.93
N PRO A 63 10.24 -18.14 6.59
CA PRO A 63 10.27 -19.42 5.91
C PRO A 63 8.99 -19.72 5.12
N ASP A 64 9.11 -20.47 4.03
CA ASP A 64 7.97 -20.77 3.16
C ASP A 64 6.81 -21.47 3.88
N GLN A 65 7.09 -22.29 4.90
CA GLN A 65 6.08 -22.95 5.71
C GLN A 65 5.18 -22.00 6.52
N ASP A 66 5.65 -20.79 6.79
CA ASP A 66 4.96 -19.78 7.60
C ASP A 66 4.38 -18.65 6.75
N TRP A 67 4.78 -18.57 5.47
CA TRP A 67 4.29 -17.56 4.55
C TRP A 67 2.80 -17.72 4.28
N LEU A 68 2.05 -16.63 4.40
CA LEU A 68 0.59 -16.57 4.32
C LEU A 68 -0.09 -17.43 5.41
N HIS A 69 0.62 -17.67 6.51
CA HIS A 69 0.07 -18.28 7.71
C HIS A 69 0.14 -17.33 8.90
N LYS A 70 -0.56 -17.68 9.98
CA LYS A 70 -0.66 -16.84 11.19
C LYS A 70 0.72 -16.45 11.76
N ASN A 71 1.72 -17.31 11.61
CA ASN A 71 3.10 -17.05 12.07
C ASN A 71 3.79 -15.92 11.31
N SER A 72 3.30 -15.57 10.11
CA SER A 72 3.78 -14.43 9.34
C SER A 72 3.11 -13.10 9.66
N MET A 73 2.06 -13.11 10.48
CA MET A 73 1.35 -11.88 10.85
C MET A 73 2.18 -11.02 11.81
N PRO A 74 2.00 -9.69 11.80
CA PRO A 74 2.58 -8.79 12.81
C PRO A 74 2.16 -9.20 14.22
N LEU A 75 3.06 -8.99 15.19
CA LEU A 75 2.75 -9.19 16.60
C LEU A 75 1.98 -7.99 17.14
N GLU A 76 0.80 -8.24 17.71
CA GLU A 76 -0.06 -7.23 18.32
C GLU A 76 0.02 -7.30 19.86
N PRO A 77 -0.02 -6.16 20.59
CA PRO A 77 -0.16 -4.80 20.07
C PRO A 77 1.11 -4.29 19.38
N LEU A 78 0.97 -3.45 18.34
CA LEU A 78 2.13 -2.92 17.62
C LEU A 78 2.94 -1.97 18.51
N GLU A 79 4.24 -2.23 18.56
CA GLU A 79 5.19 -1.30 19.17
C GLU A 79 5.26 0.01 18.35
N LYS A 80 5.60 1.11 19.03
CA LYS A 80 5.75 2.44 18.41
C LYS A 80 7.13 2.99 18.71
N ILE A 81 7.81 3.54 17.71
CA ILE A 81 9.11 4.19 17.90
C ILE A 81 9.00 5.70 17.88
N TYR A 82 9.89 6.37 18.61
CA TYR A 82 10.05 7.82 18.57
C TYR A 82 11.01 8.22 17.45
N LEU A 83 10.52 8.99 16.47
CA LEU A 83 11.29 9.37 15.29
C LEU A 83 12.43 10.35 15.59
N LYS A 84 12.27 11.17 16.65
CA LYS A 84 13.28 12.12 17.11
C LYS A 84 14.63 11.45 17.44
N LYS A 85 14.61 10.20 17.94
CA LYS A 85 15.82 9.41 18.21
C LYS A 85 16.69 9.22 16.95
N TYR A 86 16.06 9.15 15.79
CA TYR A 86 16.70 8.93 14.50
C TYR A 86 16.89 10.24 13.71
N GLN A 87 16.60 11.39 14.34
CA GLN A 87 16.46 12.70 13.68
C GLN A 87 15.60 12.62 12.41
N LEU A 88 14.44 11.97 12.51
CA LEU A 88 13.45 11.88 11.44
C LEU A 88 12.14 12.51 11.93
N SER A 89 11.28 12.92 10.99
CA SER A 89 9.93 13.37 11.28
C SER A 89 8.94 12.88 10.21
N THR A 90 7.65 12.84 10.53
CA THR A 90 6.61 12.65 9.51
C THR A 90 6.19 14.01 8.95
N HIS A 91 5.50 14.02 7.80
CA HIS A 91 4.96 15.26 7.21
C HIS A 91 4.05 16.05 8.18
N ASN A 92 3.34 15.36 9.06
CA ASN A 92 2.45 15.95 10.05
C ASN A 92 3.11 16.12 11.44
N ASN A 93 4.44 16.05 11.53
CA ASN A 93 5.22 16.16 12.78
C ASN A 93 4.78 15.20 13.89
N LEU A 94 4.25 14.04 13.54
CA LEU A 94 3.98 12.97 14.50
C LEU A 94 5.29 12.49 15.11
N GLU A 95 5.30 12.40 16.43
CA GLU A 95 6.47 11.96 17.19
C GLU A 95 6.72 10.46 17.09
N LYS A 96 5.64 9.69 16.90
CA LYS A 96 5.65 8.22 16.92
C LYS A 96 5.04 7.60 15.68
N ILE A 97 5.60 6.47 15.27
CA ILE A 97 5.07 5.65 14.18
C ILE A 97 4.92 4.20 14.66
N PRO A 98 3.82 3.50 14.33
CA PRO A 98 3.71 2.07 14.59
C PRO A 98 4.76 1.29 13.80
N VAL A 99 5.10 0.09 14.27
CA VAL A 99 6.07 -0.83 13.66
C VAL A 99 5.32 -2.08 13.28
N VAL A 100 4.93 -2.21 12.00
CA VAL A 100 4.23 -3.42 11.50
C VAL A 100 5.20 -4.61 11.49
N TYR A 101 6.35 -4.46 10.85
CA TYR A 101 7.48 -5.38 10.96
C TYR A 101 8.75 -4.62 11.31
N GLY A 102 9.66 -5.26 12.04
CA GLY A 102 10.93 -4.66 12.41
C GLY A 102 11.69 -5.48 13.45
N ASN A 103 12.81 -4.92 13.91
CA ASN A 103 13.62 -5.47 14.99
C ASN A 103 14.13 -4.34 15.89
N LEU A 104 13.28 -3.94 16.85
CA LEU A 104 13.54 -2.81 17.76
C LEU A 104 14.67 -3.05 18.76
N LYS A 105 15.00 -4.32 19.02
CA LYS A 105 16.03 -4.72 19.99
C LYS A 105 17.43 -4.78 19.35
N SER A 106 17.51 -4.84 18.03
CA SER A 106 18.78 -4.93 17.32
C SER A 106 19.39 -3.56 17.11
N SER A 107 20.67 -3.41 17.45
CA SER A 107 21.50 -2.24 17.12
C SER A 107 22.22 -2.39 15.77
N LYS A 108 21.96 -3.49 15.03
CA LYS A 108 22.59 -3.76 13.73
C LYS A 108 22.13 -2.79 12.64
N TYR A 109 20.88 -2.35 12.71
CA TYR A 109 20.22 -1.59 11.65
C TYR A 109 20.26 -0.08 11.94
N ASP A 110 20.43 0.73 10.89
CA ASP A 110 20.34 2.19 11.00
C ASP A 110 18.92 2.64 11.35
N PHE A 111 17.92 1.88 10.90
CA PHE A 111 16.53 2.07 11.27
C PHE A 111 15.84 0.72 11.51
N PRO A 112 15.15 0.54 12.63
CA PRO A 112 14.75 -0.80 13.09
C PRO A 112 13.40 -1.26 12.51
N ILE A 113 12.82 -0.56 11.54
CA ILE A 113 11.56 -0.95 10.89
C ILE A 113 11.88 -1.61 9.55
N ASP A 114 11.23 -2.75 9.30
CA ASP A 114 11.23 -3.37 7.97
C ASP A 114 10.25 -2.60 7.09
N ILE A 115 10.75 -1.56 6.44
CA ILE A 115 9.94 -0.64 5.62
C ILE A 115 9.30 -1.40 4.45
N PHE A 116 10.06 -2.28 3.78
CA PHE A 116 9.58 -2.95 2.58
C PHE A 116 8.55 -4.03 2.91
N GLY A 117 8.81 -4.87 3.90
CA GLY A 117 7.84 -5.87 4.37
C GLY A 117 6.58 -5.22 4.91
N SER A 118 6.71 -4.16 5.72
CA SER A 118 5.55 -3.44 6.26
C SER A 118 4.70 -2.81 5.17
N CYS A 119 5.31 -2.13 4.20
CA CYS A 119 4.56 -1.55 3.08
C CYS A 119 3.91 -2.63 2.20
N PHE A 120 4.61 -3.73 1.92
CA PHE A 120 4.07 -4.84 1.15
C PHE A 120 2.84 -5.44 1.84
N PHE A 121 2.93 -5.71 3.15
CA PHE A 121 1.80 -6.23 3.94
C PHE A 121 0.57 -5.33 3.84
N LEU A 122 0.75 -4.01 3.99
CA LEU A 122 -0.34 -3.04 3.98
C LEU A 122 -0.96 -2.88 2.59
N ILE A 123 -0.13 -2.76 1.54
CA ILE A 123 -0.60 -2.49 0.17
C ILE A 123 -1.27 -3.73 -0.44
N THR A 124 -0.68 -4.91 -0.25
CA THR A 124 -1.21 -6.15 -0.84
C THR A 124 -2.37 -6.75 -0.05
N ARG A 125 -2.74 -6.13 1.07
CA ARG A 125 -3.76 -6.66 2.00
C ARG A 125 -3.44 -8.09 2.40
N TYR A 126 -2.16 -8.34 2.70
CA TYR A 126 -1.61 -9.66 3.00
C TYR A 126 -2.46 -10.46 4.00
N GLU A 127 -2.93 -9.78 5.05
CA GLU A 127 -3.79 -10.33 6.10
C GLU A 127 -5.09 -10.98 5.62
N GLU A 128 -5.64 -10.56 4.48
CA GLU A 128 -6.89 -11.12 3.92
C GLU A 128 -6.70 -12.54 3.40
N ASN A 129 -5.46 -12.89 3.01
CA ASN A 129 -5.09 -14.25 2.62
C ASN A 129 -4.80 -15.15 3.82
N VAL A 130 -4.52 -14.57 4.99
CA VAL A 130 -4.16 -15.30 6.21
C VAL A 130 -5.38 -15.51 7.12
N THR A 131 -6.23 -14.49 7.22
CA THR A 131 -7.33 -14.44 8.18
C THR A 131 -8.67 -14.59 7.45
N PRO A 132 -9.39 -15.72 7.61
CA PRO A 132 -10.68 -15.94 6.97
C PRO A 132 -11.80 -15.21 7.73
N ALA A 133 -11.70 -13.88 7.82
CA ALA A 133 -12.73 -13.03 8.38
C ALA A 133 -13.55 -12.44 7.23
N PHE A 134 -14.62 -13.14 6.83
CA PHE A 134 -15.51 -12.69 5.76
C PHE A 134 -16.89 -12.35 6.32
N ASP A 135 -17.44 -11.22 5.85
CA ASP A 135 -18.82 -10.86 6.14
C ASP A 135 -19.82 -11.66 5.27
N LYS A 136 -21.12 -11.40 5.43
CA LYS A 136 -22.21 -12.06 4.66
C LYS A 136 -22.13 -11.85 3.14
N HIS A 137 -21.26 -10.96 2.66
CA HIS A 137 -21.02 -10.67 1.26
C HIS A 137 -19.65 -11.21 0.78
N ASN A 138 -18.99 -12.06 1.56
CA ASN A 138 -17.64 -12.57 1.31
C ASN A 138 -16.58 -11.46 1.20
N ARG A 139 -16.75 -10.36 1.94
CA ARG A 139 -15.78 -9.25 1.99
C ARG A 139 -14.99 -9.30 3.29
N PHE A 140 -13.72 -8.92 3.23
CA PHE A 140 -12.92 -8.71 4.43
C PHE A 140 -13.34 -7.40 5.12
N PRO A 141 -13.88 -7.43 6.35
CA PRO A 141 -14.35 -6.23 7.01
C PRO A 141 -13.18 -5.39 7.52
N SER A 142 -13.31 -4.06 7.43
CA SER A 142 -12.28 -3.14 7.92
C SER A 142 -11.96 -3.35 9.41
N SER A 143 -12.95 -3.73 10.23
CA SER A 143 -12.76 -4.04 11.66
C SER A 143 -11.82 -5.21 11.95
N ALA A 144 -11.64 -6.13 10.99
CA ALA A 144 -10.67 -7.22 11.11
C ALA A 144 -9.24 -6.79 10.74
N SER A 145 -9.07 -5.66 10.03
CA SER A 145 -7.76 -5.20 9.58
C SER A 145 -6.86 -4.82 10.75
N LEU A 146 -5.56 -5.07 10.60
CA LEU A 146 -4.54 -4.56 11.53
C LEU A 146 -4.67 -3.04 11.72
N ALA A 147 -4.89 -2.30 10.64
CA ALA A 147 -5.01 -0.85 10.68
C ALA A 147 -6.17 -0.34 11.55
N CYS A 148 -7.30 -1.05 11.55
CA CYS A 148 -8.42 -0.72 12.43
C CYS A 148 -8.12 -1.10 13.89
N ARG A 149 -7.58 -2.32 14.11
CA ARG A 149 -7.29 -2.85 15.46
C ARG A 149 -6.21 -2.06 16.18
N GLU A 150 -5.26 -1.48 15.44
CA GLU A 150 -4.14 -0.69 15.94
C GLU A 150 -4.35 0.83 15.79
N HIS A 151 -5.57 1.25 15.44
CA HIS A 151 -6.00 2.64 15.39
C HIS A 151 -5.18 3.55 14.44
N PHE A 152 -4.81 3.03 13.27
CA PHE A 152 -4.14 3.81 12.23
C PHE A 152 -4.83 3.75 10.85
N LEU A 153 -6.10 3.32 10.79
CA LEU A 153 -6.87 3.22 9.54
C LEU A 153 -6.88 4.51 8.71
N GLU A 154 -6.99 5.66 9.38
CA GLU A 154 -7.02 6.99 8.74
C GLU A 154 -5.62 7.57 8.46
N ARG A 155 -4.55 6.79 8.71
CA ARG A 155 -3.16 7.24 8.50
C ARG A 155 -2.58 6.62 7.24
N PRO A 156 -1.93 7.41 6.36
CA PRO A 156 -1.26 6.89 5.19
C PRO A 156 0.12 6.32 5.57
N LEU A 157 0.12 5.24 6.38
CA LEU A 157 1.34 4.70 7.01
C LEU A 157 2.42 4.32 5.99
N VAL A 158 2.01 3.82 4.81
CA VAL A 158 2.92 3.53 3.68
C VAL A 158 3.64 4.80 3.22
N ASN A 159 2.92 5.91 3.03
CA ASN A 159 3.50 7.20 2.65
C ASN A 159 4.41 7.75 3.76
N GLU A 160 4.04 7.57 5.02
CA GLU A 160 4.89 7.94 6.16
C GLU A 160 6.20 7.15 6.13
N TYR A 161 6.17 5.83 5.94
CA TYR A 161 7.39 5.01 5.82
C TYR A 161 8.24 5.38 4.61
N ALA A 162 7.64 5.60 3.44
CA ALA A 162 8.37 6.05 2.26
C ALA A 162 9.04 7.42 2.50
N TYR A 163 8.36 8.33 3.19
CA TYR A 163 8.93 9.64 3.54
C TYR A 163 10.07 9.55 4.56
N LEU A 164 9.99 8.62 5.53
CA LEU A 164 11.09 8.35 6.45
C LEU A 164 12.30 7.79 5.70
N LEU A 165 12.08 6.83 4.79
CA LEU A 165 13.12 6.29 3.93
C LEU A 165 13.78 7.39 3.09
N TRP A 166 12.98 8.30 2.53
CA TRP A 166 13.48 9.45 1.78
C TRP A 166 14.42 10.33 2.61
N GLN A 167 14.03 10.69 3.83
CA GLN A 167 14.88 11.48 4.72
C GLN A 167 16.20 10.76 5.04
N MET A 168 16.16 9.44 5.25
CA MET A 168 17.38 8.65 5.47
C MET A 168 18.28 8.69 4.23
N LEU A 169 17.72 8.52 3.03
CA LEU A 169 18.47 8.57 1.77
C LEU A 169 19.07 9.95 1.49
N MET A 170 18.42 11.03 1.94
CA MET A 170 18.97 12.39 1.87
C MET A 170 20.16 12.59 2.79
N LYS A 171 20.20 11.93 3.96
CA LYS A 171 21.36 11.96 4.86
C LYS A 171 22.60 11.28 4.27
N LEU A 172 22.43 10.38 3.30
CA LEU A 172 23.55 9.76 2.57
C LEU A 172 24.25 10.72 1.58
N ASN A 173 23.85 12.00 1.50
CA ASN A 173 24.34 12.96 0.51
C ASN A 173 24.23 12.43 -0.93
N SER A 174 23.12 11.75 -1.20
CA SER A 174 22.95 10.93 -2.39
C SER A 174 22.80 11.70 -3.70
N GLY A 175 22.66 13.04 -3.67
CA GLY A 175 22.42 13.86 -4.87
C GLY A 175 21.14 13.48 -5.63
N ILE A 176 20.24 12.71 -5.02
CA ILE A 176 19.02 12.23 -5.66
C ILE A 176 17.99 13.35 -5.65
N ASN A 177 17.46 13.65 -6.83
CA ASN A 177 16.33 14.55 -6.97
C ASN A 177 15.02 13.76 -6.84
N GLN A 178 14.14 14.21 -5.94
CA GLN A 178 12.78 13.69 -5.87
C GLN A 178 11.96 14.26 -7.02
N LYS A 179 11.33 13.39 -7.82
CA LYS A 179 10.29 13.85 -8.73
C LYS A 179 9.03 14.10 -7.90
N LYS A 180 8.79 15.36 -7.54
CA LYS A 180 7.56 15.74 -6.81
C LYS A 180 6.34 15.36 -7.63
N SER A 181 5.51 14.45 -7.11
CA SER A 181 4.22 14.16 -7.70
C SER A 181 3.31 15.38 -7.58
N LYS A 182 2.63 15.73 -8.67
CA LYS A 182 1.62 16.80 -8.67
C LYS A 182 0.32 16.19 -8.17
N TYR A 183 -0.27 16.81 -7.14
CA TYR A 183 -1.59 16.43 -6.66
C TYR A 183 -2.59 16.38 -7.82
N ARG A 184 -3.33 15.28 -7.92
CA ARG A 184 -4.42 15.08 -8.87
C ARG A 184 -5.60 14.52 -8.11
N PHE A 185 -6.75 15.16 -8.27
CA PHE A 185 -8.00 14.69 -7.72
C PHE A 185 -8.74 13.90 -8.80
N TYR A 186 -9.01 12.62 -8.52
CA TYR A 186 -9.82 11.76 -9.38
C TYR A 186 -11.12 11.46 -8.65
N VAL A 187 -12.25 11.95 -9.19
CA VAL A 187 -13.57 11.58 -8.69
C VAL A 187 -13.93 10.22 -9.26
N SER A 188 -14.03 9.22 -8.39
CA SER A 188 -14.68 7.95 -8.72
C SER A 188 -16.08 7.91 -8.11
N CYS A 189 -17.01 7.28 -8.79
CA CYS A 189 -18.32 6.93 -8.22
C CYS A 189 -18.45 5.41 -8.22
N ASP A 190 -18.90 4.85 -7.10
CA ASP A 190 -19.31 3.46 -7.06
C ASP A 190 -20.66 3.33 -7.77
N VAL A 191 -20.79 2.32 -8.63
CA VAL A 191 -22.00 2.11 -9.43
C VAL A 191 -22.48 0.69 -9.19
N ASP A 192 -23.52 0.54 -8.35
CA ASP A 192 -24.11 -0.76 -8.02
C ASP A 192 -24.62 -1.52 -9.25
N VAL A 193 -25.04 -0.79 -10.28
CA VAL A 193 -25.53 -1.33 -11.55
C VAL A 193 -24.85 -0.60 -12.71
N PRO A 194 -23.73 -1.12 -13.24
CA PRO A 194 -22.95 -0.43 -14.29
C PRO A 194 -23.67 -0.39 -15.66
N PHE A 195 -24.91 -0.89 -15.73
CA PHE A 195 -25.72 -0.95 -16.93
C PHE A 195 -27.14 -0.41 -16.68
N ASP A 196 -27.79 -0.07 -17.79
CA ASP A 196 -29.16 0.45 -17.80
C ASP A 196 -30.16 -0.65 -17.38
N ASP A 197 -30.68 -0.59 -16.16
CA ASP A 197 -31.60 -1.58 -15.56
C ASP A 197 -32.87 -1.82 -16.40
N SER A 198 -33.24 -0.83 -17.22
CA SER A 198 -34.35 -0.94 -18.17
C SER A 198 -34.17 -2.09 -19.15
N LEU A 199 -32.94 -2.50 -19.45
CA LEU A 199 -32.61 -3.59 -20.38
C LEU A 199 -32.83 -4.98 -19.78
N TRP A 200 -32.98 -5.10 -18.46
CA TRP A 200 -33.00 -6.41 -17.80
C TRP A 200 -34.39 -7.03 -17.74
N LYS A 201 -35.42 -6.21 -17.44
CA LYS A 201 -36.81 -6.66 -17.33
C LYS A 201 -37.76 -5.58 -17.84
N LYS A 202 -38.81 -5.98 -18.56
CA LYS A 202 -39.86 -5.09 -19.07
C LYS A 202 -40.44 -4.14 -18.00
N LYS A 203 -40.50 -4.56 -16.74
CA LYS A 203 -40.95 -3.71 -15.61
C LYS A 203 -40.07 -2.47 -15.39
N PHE A 204 -38.75 -2.60 -15.56
CA PHE A 204 -37.81 -1.50 -15.38
C PHE A 204 -37.82 -0.58 -16.59
N LEU A 205 -37.98 -1.14 -17.80
CA LEU A 205 -38.26 -0.36 -19.00
C LEU A 205 -39.51 0.50 -18.84
N PHE A 206 -40.62 -0.10 -18.40
CA PHE A 206 -41.87 0.63 -18.19
C PHE A 206 -41.70 1.78 -17.18
N ARG A 207 -41.03 1.52 -16.06
CA ARG A 207 -40.69 2.55 -15.06
C ARG A 207 -39.89 3.70 -15.66
N LYS A 208 -38.90 3.39 -16.50
CA LYS A 208 -38.05 4.39 -17.16
C LYS A 208 -38.83 5.22 -18.18
N VAL A 209 -39.60 4.57 -19.05
CA VAL A 209 -40.46 5.22 -20.05
C VAL A 209 -41.49 6.13 -19.37
N ALA A 210 -42.14 5.66 -18.29
CA ALA A 210 -43.05 6.48 -17.50
C ALA A 210 -42.35 7.70 -16.88
N GLY A 211 -41.12 7.53 -16.37
CA GLY A 211 -40.31 8.64 -15.87
C GLY A 211 -39.93 9.65 -16.96
N ASP A 212 -39.57 9.18 -18.15
CA ASP A 212 -39.25 10.03 -19.31
C ASP A 212 -40.45 10.88 -19.74
N LEU A 213 -41.66 10.30 -19.75
CA LEU A 213 -42.90 10.98 -20.14
C LEU A 213 -43.47 11.89 -19.04
N LEU A 214 -43.55 11.42 -17.80
CA LEU A 214 -44.27 12.13 -16.74
C LEU A 214 -43.38 13.12 -15.99
N LYS A 215 -42.13 12.74 -15.70
CA LYS A 215 -41.20 13.55 -14.91
C LYS A 215 -40.33 14.44 -15.80
N ARG A 216 -39.71 13.85 -16.84
CA ARG A 216 -38.82 14.58 -17.76
C ARG A 216 -39.57 15.26 -18.91
N ARG A 217 -40.84 14.89 -19.11
CA ARG A 217 -41.72 15.43 -20.17
C ARG A 217 -41.07 15.37 -21.57
N SER A 218 -40.32 14.30 -21.83
CA SER A 218 -39.57 14.09 -23.08
C SER A 218 -40.04 12.80 -23.75
N SER A 219 -40.87 12.95 -24.79
CA SER A 219 -41.30 11.85 -25.65
C SER A 219 -40.15 11.25 -26.45
N VAL A 220 -39.17 12.07 -26.83
CA VAL A 220 -37.96 11.63 -27.54
C VAL A 220 -37.15 10.64 -26.70
N SER A 221 -36.91 10.98 -25.42
CA SER A 221 -36.17 10.10 -24.50
C SER A 221 -36.91 8.79 -24.23
N ALA A 222 -38.25 8.83 -24.13
CA ALA A 222 -39.08 7.64 -23.99
C ALA A 222 -38.93 6.68 -25.19
N ILE A 223 -38.97 7.21 -26.42
CA ILE A 223 -38.77 6.43 -27.65
C ILE A 223 -37.35 5.84 -27.69
N GLN A 224 -36.33 6.62 -27.31
CA GLN A 224 -34.95 6.13 -27.23
C GLN A 224 -34.80 4.99 -26.21
N SER A 225 -35.43 5.10 -25.04
CA SER A 225 -35.45 4.06 -24.01
C SER A 225 -36.07 2.75 -24.53
N ILE A 226 -37.15 2.83 -25.31
CA ILE A 226 -37.78 1.65 -25.95
C ILE A 226 -36.87 1.07 -27.04
N LYS A 227 -36.31 1.90 -27.93
CA LYS A 227 -35.42 1.44 -29.01
C LYS A 227 -34.16 0.74 -28.49
N LYS A 228 -33.64 1.17 -27.33
CA LYS A 228 -32.48 0.55 -26.71
C LYS A 228 -32.77 -0.83 -26.11
N TYR A 229 -34.05 -1.11 -25.80
CA TYR A 229 -34.50 -2.37 -25.21
C TYR A 229 -34.79 -3.46 -26.23
N LEU A 230 -35.21 -3.07 -27.44
CA LEU A 230 -35.49 -3.96 -28.57
C LEU A 230 -34.19 -4.38 -29.26
#